data_AF-A0A5C6UMI5-F1
#
_entry.id   AF-A0A5C6UMI5-F1
#
_cell.length_a   1.000
_cell.length_b   1.000
_cell.length_c   1.000
_cell.angle_alpha   90.00
_cell.angle_beta   90.00
_cell.angle_gamma   90.00
#
_symmetry.space_group_name_H-M   'P 1'
#
loop_
_entity.id
_entity.type
_entity.pdbx_description
1 polymer ?
#
loop_
_entity_poly.entity_id
_entity_poly.type
_entity_poly.pdbx_seq_one_letter_code
_entity_poly.pdbx_strand_id
1 'polypeptide(L)'
;MPNDQPTFARYIAPLLDLLAMHPDGLTTTEIYAALAERLNLSQAQIEELLPSGNQPVYQNRIGWAHHRLKRANLSESVRHGVWALTERGRICAAYFGGELPKSILTALIHPDAHELVLEEHVPGLAAVRADDDLGDDADFEAASGAFTALEATKIILADADGPLHYKEITRRVLERGLWSTTGATPHETIGAQLAVHIKNRGDSSDFRRASPGHYELNRDGLESPSEVEIEPDAPSKRTTVAPMQRTETLSFTDAAERILQVFAEREPMHHTDITSRALDLRLIVTESQSPASTMYASIYQETQRRKERGDTPRFELLGEGMIGLTRWSQTGLTAYIQAHNDKIRARLHDQLFEMDPTEFEELVGRLLIALGFGEVDVTSRSNDGGIDVRGPLVVGDVIRTRMAVQVKRWKNNISSPTVQQVRGSLGSHEQGLIITTSDFSSGARQEAERPDATPVGLMDGTQLVKLLVEYGIGVEKDELSLLRLG
;
A
#
# COMPACT_ATOMS: atom_id res chain seq x y z
N MET A 1 -20.54 10.99 2.28
CA MET A 1 -20.91 12.33 2.77
C MET A 1 -19.91 13.32 2.19
N PRO A 2 -20.32 14.50 1.68
CA PRO A 2 -19.36 15.53 1.29
C PRO A 2 -18.52 15.92 2.52
N ASN A 3 -17.22 16.11 2.30
CA ASN A 3 -16.21 16.35 3.34
C ASN A 3 -16.44 17.75 3.95
N ASP A 4 -17.12 17.83 5.10
CA ASP A 4 -17.41 19.10 5.79
C ASP A 4 -16.19 19.58 6.61
N GLN A 5 -15.11 18.80 6.68
CA GLN A 5 -13.88 19.20 7.38
C GLN A 5 -13.06 20.20 6.57
N PRO A 6 -12.56 21.28 7.20
CA PRO A 6 -11.58 22.14 6.57
C PRO A 6 -10.30 21.37 6.21
N THR A 7 -9.80 21.58 5.00
CA THR A 7 -8.50 21.02 4.59
C THR A 7 -7.37 21.66 5.41
N PHE A 8 -6.21 20.99 5.50
CA PHE A 8 -5.05 21.54 6.22
C PHE A 8 -4.64 22.93 5.70
N ALA A 9 -4.81 23.19 4.40
CA ALA A 9 -4.55 24.48 3.78
C ALA A 9 -5.32 25.63 4.45
N ARG A 10 -6.55 25.38 4.91
CA ARG A 10 -7.37 26.39 5.62
C ARG A 10 -6.81 26.75 6.99
N TYR A 11 -5.94 25.93 7.57
CA TYR A 11 -5.31 26.20 8.85
C TYR A 11 -3.96 26.92 8.74
N ILE A 12 -3.33 26.98 7.56
CA ILE A 12 -1.97 27.56 7.39
C ILE A 12 -1.93 29.03 7.83
N ALA A 13 -2.78 29.88 7.25
CA ALA A 13 -2.75 31.31 7.53
C ALA A 13 -3.26 31.64 8.97
N PRO A 14 -4.35 31.03 9.47
CA PRO A 14 -4.77 31.20 10.87
C PRO A 14 -3.73 30.72 11.90
N LEU A 15 -3.01 29.64 11.61
CA LEU A 15 -1.93 29.14 12.49
C LEU A 15 -0.74 30.11 12.51
N LEU A 16 -0.33 30.62 11.35
CA LEU A 16 0.73 31.61 11.25
C LEU A 16 0.39 32.85 12.10
N ASP A 17 -0.83 33.37 11.96
CA ASP A 17 -1.26 34.56 12.70
C ASP A 17 -1.42 34.28 14.20
N LEU A 18 -1.94 33.11 14.57
CA LEU A 18 -2.02 32.69 15.98
C LEU A 18 -0.63 32.68 16.62
N LEU A 19 0.35 32.03 16.00
CA LEU A 19 1.71 31.98 16.54
C LEU A 19 2.39 33.37 16.56
N ALA A 20 2.04 34.28 15.65
CA ALA A 20 2.55 35.65 15.66
C ALA A 20 2.10 36.46 16.89
N MET A 21 0.90 36.21 17.39
CA MET A 21 0.39 36.83 18.63
C MET A 21 1.05 36.28 19.90
N HIS A 22 1.76 35.15 19.80
CA HIS A 22 2.37 34.44 20.92
C HIS A 22 3.86 34.17 20.67
N PRO A 23 4.72 35.20 20.78
CA PRO A 23 6.14 35.10 20.42
C PRO A 23 6.95 34.08 21.24
N ASP A 24 6.51 33.78 22.47
CA ASP A 24 7.12 32.75 23.33
C ASP A 24 6.69 31.30 22.96
N GLY A 25 5.81 31.16 21.97
CA GLY A 25 5.22 29.90 21.54
C GLY A 25 3.94 29.51 22.29
N LEU A 26 3.21 28.56 21.72
CA LEU A 26 1.97 28.00 22.28
C LEU A 26 2.04 26.47 22.33
N THR A 27 1.35 25.88 23.31
CA THR A 27 1.19 24.43 23.33
C THR A 27 0.25 23.97 22.23
N THR A 28 0.45 22.75 21.71
CA THR A 28 -0.43 22.13 20.70
C THR A 28 -1.90 22.10 21.15
N THR A 29 -2.17 21.85 22.43
CA THR A 29 -3.52 21.89 23.00
C THR A 29 -4.17 23.27 22.89
N GLU A 30 -3.43 24.33 23.21
CA GLU A 30 -3.91 25.72 23.09
C GLU A 30 -4.13 26.10 21.62
N ILE A 31 -3.22 25.68 20.73
CA ILE A 31 -3.33 25.90 19.28
C ILE A 31 -4.59 25.23 18.73
N TYR A 32 -4.83 23.96 19.09
CA TYR A 32 -6.01 23.22 18.62
C TYR A 32 -7.31 23.89 19.08
N ALA A 33 -7.39 24.30 20.34
CA ALA A 33 -8.57 24.98 20.86
C ALA A 33 -8.81 26.33 20.15
N ALA A 34 -7.77 27.17 20.05
CA ALA A 34 -7.86 28.49 19.44
C ALA A 34 -8.21 28.43 17.94
N LEU A 35 -7.64 27.49 17.18
CA LEU A 35 -7.95 27.35 15.76
C LEU A 35 -9.32 26.73 15.50
N ALA A 36 -9.80 25.84 16.37
CA ALA A 36 -11.17 25.33 16.28
C ALA A 36 -12.20 26.44 16.49
N GLU A 37 -11.99 27.30 17.48
CA GLU A 37 -12.84 28.47 17.74
C GLU A 37 -12.76 29.48 16.58
N ARG A 38 -11.54 29.83 16.14
CA ARG A 38 -11.33 30.83 15.09
C ARG A 38 -11.93 30.46 13.74
N LEU A 39 -11.98 29.17 13.42
CA LEU A 39 -12.60 28.65 12.19
C LEU A 39 -14.09 28.29 12.36
N ASN A 40 -14.68 28.55 13.52
CA ASN A 40 -16.06 28.18 13.87
C ASN A 40 -16.35 26.71 13.58
N LEU A 41 -15.44 25.81 14.02
CA LEU A 41 -15.69 24.37 13.88
C LEU A 41 -16.89 23.98 14.73
N SER A 42 -17.82 23.24 14.12
CA SER A 42 -18.93 22.61 14.82
C SER A 42 -18.42 21.54 15.78
N GLN A 43 -19.23 21.21 16.79
CA GLN A 43 -18.92 20.11 17.70
C GLN A 43 -18.69 18.79 16.94
N ALA A 44 -19.45 18.54 15.88
CA ALA A 44 -19.26 17.38 15.02
C ALA A 44 -17.89 17.37 14.35
N GLN A 45 -17.38 18.52 13.88
CA GLN A 45 -16.05 18.61 13.28
C GLN A 45 -14.91 18.47 14.31
N ILE A 46 -15.12 18.93 15.54
CA ILE A 46 -14.14 18.79 16.63
C ILE A 46 -14.06 17.34 17.11
N GLU A 47 -15.21 16.67 17.20
CA GLU A 47 -15.33 15.28 17.65
C GLU A 47 -15.05 14.26 16.54
N GLU A 48 -15.01 14.70 15.27
CA GLU A 48 -14.68 13.83 14.16
C GLU A 48 -13.25 13.31 14.32
N LEU A 49 -13.14 11.99 14.44
CA LEU A 49 -11.86 11.29 14.53
C LEU A 49 -11.40 10.87 13.14
N LEU A 50 -10.08 10.86 12.94
CA LEU A 50 -9.49 10.23 11.76
C LEU A 50 -10.01 8.79 11.63
N PRO A 51 -9.95 8.17 10.44
CA PRO A 51 -10.20 6.75 10.28
C PRO A 51 -9.37 5.87 11.22
N SER A 52 -8.23 6.33 11.74
CA SER A 52 -7.46 5.64 12.80
C SER A 52 -8.13 5.63 14.18
N GLY A 53 -9.08 6.54 14.45
CA GLY A 53 -9.88 6.61 15.68
C GLY A 53 -9.16 7.19 16.89
N ASN A 54 -7.90 7.58 16.75
CA ASN A 54 -7.05 7.99 17.88
C ASN A 54 -6.81 9.50 17.95
N GLN A 55 -6.99 10.20 16.83
CA GLN A 55 -6.73 11.63 16.73
C GLN A 55 -7.92 12.32 16.05
N PRO A 56 -8.39 13.46 16.57
CA PRO A 56 -9.36 14.29 15.87
C PRO A 56 -8.83 14.77 14.51
N VAL A 57 -9.69 14.76 13.49
CA VAL A 57 -9.33 15.15 12.12
C VAL A 57 -8.73 16.56 12.10
N TYR A 58 -9.39 17.51 12.77
CA TYR A 58 -8.95 18.91 12.79
C TYR A 58 -7.55 19.09 13.41
N GLN A 59 -7.20 18.34 14.46
CA GLN A 59 -5.87 18.38 15.08
C GLN A 59 -4.79 17.88 14.12
N ASN A 60 -5.07 16.78 13.40
CA ASN A 60 -4.18 16.27 12.36
C ASN A 60 -3.97 17.31 11.25
N ARG A 61 -5.06 17.93 10.75
CA ARG A 61 -4.97 18.98 9.71
C ARG A 61 -4.17 20.20 10.18
N ILE A 62 -4.26 20.59 11.46
CA ILE A 62 -3.42 21.63 12.05
C ILE A 62 -1.94 21.21 12.10
N GLY A 63 -1.65 19.95 12.44
CA GLY A 63 -0.29 19.40 12.38
C GLY A 63 0.33 19.48 10.97
N TRP A 64 -0.47 19.18 9.94
CA TRP A 64 -0.05 19.34 8.54
C TRP A 64 0.23 20.80 8.16
N ALA A 65 -0.59 21.73 8.62
CA ALA A 65 -0.34 23.16 8.42
C ALA A 65 0.97 23.60 9.07
N HIS A 66 1.24 23.16 10.30
CA HIS A 66 2.50 23.43 10.98
C HIS A 66 3.71 22.86 10.23
N HIS A 67 3.61 21.62 9.74
CA HIS A 67 4.67 21.01 8.95
C HIS A 67 5.03 21.82 7.69
N ARG A 68 4.03 22.38 6.98
CA ARG A 68 4.29 23.24 5.81
C ARG A 68 5.00 24.54 6.20
N LEU A 69 4.60 25.17 7.29
CA LEU A 69 5.28 26.37 7.81
C LEU A 69 6.72 26.07 8.25
N LYS A 70 6.94 24.93 8.91
CA LYS A 70 8.28 24.50 9.36
C LYS A 70 9.21 24.20 8.17
N ARG A 71 8.73 23.48 7.15
CA ARG A 71 9.50 23.21 5.91
C ARG A 71 9.87 24.50 5.17
N ALA A 72 9.07 25.56 5.32
CA ALA A 72 9.35 26.89 4.78
C ALA A 72 10.24 27.77 5.70
N ASN A 73 10.73 27.21 6.81
CA ASN A 73 11.47 27.93 7.86
C ASN A 73 10.69 29.14 8.43
N LEU A 74 9.36 29.04 8.51
CA LEU A 74 8.48 30.06 9.10
C LEU A 74 8.05 29.71 10.52
N SER A 75 8.09 28.43 10.90
CA SER A 75 7.77 27.99 12.25
C SER A 75 8.76 26.96 12.75
N GLU A 76 8.80 26.79 14.06
CA GLU A 76 9.69 25.87 14.73
C GLU A 76 9.01 25.20 15.94
N SER A 77 9.56 24.07 16.35
CA SER A 77 9.18 23.39 17.59
C SER A 77 10.18 23.77 18.67
N VAL A 78 9.85 24.75 19.51
CA VAL A 78 10.75 25.24 20.57
C VAL A 78 11.10 24.13 21.58
N ARG A 79 10.12 23.27 21.86
CA ARG A 79 10.25 22.03 22.63
C ARG A 79 9.07 21.13 22.33
N HIS A 80 9.11 19.88 22.82
CA HIS A 80 8.03 18.93 22.59
C HIS A 80 6.64 19.54 22.91
N GLY A 81 5.77 19.52 21.90
CA GLY A 81 4.39 20.00 22.00
C GLY A 81 4.22 21.53 22.09
N VAL A 82 5.27 22.32 21.88
CA VAL A 82 5.23 23.80 21.87
C VAL A 82 5.77 24.33 20.55
N TRP A 83 4.96 25.10 19.83
CA TRP A 83 5.29 25.66 18.52
C TRP A 83 5.40 27.18 18.59
N ALA A 84 6.33 27.76 17.84
CA ALA A 84 6.51 29.21 17.71
C ALA A 84 6.88 29.58 16.27
N LEU A 85 6.88 30.89 15.97
CA LEU A 85 7.43 31.40 14.72
C LEU A 85 8.94 31.65 14.85
N THR A 86 9.66 31.26 13.82
CA THR A 86 11.03 31.74 13.58
C THR A 86 11.02 33.24 13.33
N GLU A 87 12.18 33.89 13.34
CA GLU A 87 12.27 35.32 13.01
C GLU A 87 11.73 35.62 11.60
N ARG A 88 12.02 34.74 10.63
CA ARG A 88 11.45 34.81 9.27
C ARG A 88 9.92 34.68 9.30
N GLY A 89 9.40 33.75 10.10
CA GLY A 89 7.97 33.60 10.35
C GLY A 89 7.30 34.86 10.87
N ARG A 90 7.91 35.51 11.88
CA ARG A 90 7.37 36.74 12.50
C ARG A 90 7.30 37.89 11.52
N ILE A 91 8.35 38.10 10.72
CA ILE A 91 8.38 39.14 9.69
C ILE A 91 7.30 38.88 8.63
N CYS A 92 7.20 37.62 8.17
CA CYS A 92 6.17 37.20 7.22
C CYS A 92 4.75 37.45 7.75
N ALA A 93 4.49 37.03 9.00
CA ALA A 93 3.19 37.22 9.63
C ALA A 93 2.84 38.71 9.84
N ALA A 94 3.80 39.52 10.30
CA ALA A 94 3.61 40.95 10.50
C ALA A 94 3.32 41.70 9.19
N TYR A 95 3.89 41.24 8.07
CA TYR A 95 3.67 41.86 6.76
C TYR A 95 2.30 41.53 6.16
N PHE A 96 1.88 40.25 6.22
CA PHE A 96 0.63 39.80 5.60
C PHE A 96 -0.60 39.88 6.52
N GLY A 97 -0.42 40.10 7.82
CA GLY A 97 -1.54 40.25 8.77
C GLY A 97 -2.49 39.06 8.80
N GLY A 98 -1.97 37.84 8.60
CA GLY A 98 -2.75 36.61 8.60
C GLY A 98 -3.48 36.27 7.29
N GLU A 99 -3.40 37.12 6.25
CA GLU A 99 -3.93 36.83 4.91
C GLU A 99 -2.78 36.59 3.92
N LEU A 100 -2.37 35.33 3.77
CA LEU A 100 -1.32 34.97 2.82
C LEU A 100 -1.81 35.13 1.38
N PRO A 101 -1.04 35.79 0.49
CA PRO A 101 -1.31 35.80 -0.93
C PRO A 101 -1.46 34.39 -1.49
N LYS A 102 -2.37 34.21 -2.45
CA LYS A 102 -2.65 32.90 -3.05
C LYS A 102 -1.38 32.23 -3.58
N SER A 103 -0.45 32.99 -4.18
CA SER A 103 0.84 32.49 -4.66
C SER A 103 1.69 31.86 -3.53
N ILE A 104 1.80 32.54 -2.40
CA ILE A 104 2.55 32.07 -1.23
C ILE A 104 1.85 30.86 -0.61
N LEU A 105 0.52 30.92 -0.46
CA LEU A 105 -0.24 29.78 0.05
C LEU A 105 -0.09 28.54 -0.84
N THR A 106 -0.17 28.71 -2.17
CA THR A 106 0.07 27.64 -3.14
C THR A 106 1.50 27.08 -3.02
N ALA A 107 2.51 27.93 -2.87
CA ALA A 107 3.89 27.49 -2.67
C ALA A 107 4.10 26.74 -1.34
N LEU A 108 3.44 27.16 -0.26
CA LEU A 108 3.48 26.45 1.03
C LEU A 108 2.78 25.08 0.95
N ILE A 109 1.70 24.96 0.18
CA ILE A 109 0.98 23.69 -0.02
C ILE A 109 1.79 22.77 -0.95
N HIS A 110 2.45 23.32 -1.97
CA HIS A 110 3.14 22.61 -3.05
C HIS A 110 4.60 23.09 -3.24
N PRO A 111 5.49 22.86 -2.26
CA PRO A 111 6.85 23.42 -2.25
C PRO A 111 7.76 22.86 -3.36
N ASP A 112 7.43 21.69 -3.91
CA ASP A 112 8.21 21.04 -4.97
C ASP A 112 7.79 21.49 -6.39
N ALA A 113 6.60 22.09 -6.53
CA ALA A 113 6.05 22.56 -7.81
C ALA A 113 6.12 24.10 -7.94
N HIS A 114 6.22 24.81 -6.83
CA HIS A 114 6.24 26.25 -6.78
C HIS A 114 7.34 26.73 -5.84
N GLU A 115 8.26 27.52 -6.39
CA GLU A 115 9.29 28.17 -5.60
C GLU A 115 8.64 29.15 -4.61
N LEU A 116 9.00 29.00 -3.33
CA LEU A 116 8.55 29.91 -2.29
C LEU A 116 9.42 31.17 -2.28
N VAL A 117 8.98 32.20 -3.01
CA VAL A 117 9.70 33.46 -3.12
C VAL A 117 9.13 34.49 -2.14
N LEU A 118 9.51 34.41 -0.87
CA LEU A 118 9.01 35.35 0.15
C LEU A 118 9.77 36.69 0.13
N GLU A 119 11.04 36.67 -0.28
CA GLU A 119 11.97 37.80 -0.23
C GLU A 119 11.55 38.93 -1.17
N GLU A 120 10.92 38.61 -2.31
CA GLU A 120 10.39 39.61 -3.24
C GLU A 120 9.10 40.26 -2.72
N HIS A 121 8.37 39.57 -1.85
CA HIS A 121 7.06 39.99 -1.38
C HIS A 121 7.10 40.66 0.00
N VAL A 122 8.12 40.37 0.82
CA VAL A 122 8.22 40.84 2.21
C VAL A 122 9.49 41.68 2.40
N PRO A 123 9.36 43.03 2.44
CA PRO A 123 10.48 43.93 2.66
C PRO A 123 11.23 43.61 3.97
N GLY A 124 12.55 43.51 3.88
CA GLY A 124 13.43 43.24 5.04
C GLY A 124 13.68 41.75 5.32
N LEU A 125 12.96 40.83 4.67
CA LEU A 125 13.15 39.39 4.87
C LEU A 125 14.50 38.89 4.34
N ALA A 126 15.00 39.46 3.24
CA ALA A 126 16.30 39.11 2.66
C ALA A 126 17.51 39.44 3.56
N ALA A 127 17.34 40.30 4.57
CA ALA A 127 18.38 40.65 5.53
C ALA A 127 18.46 39.67 6.72
N VAL A 128 17.40 38.89 6.95
CA VAL A 128 17.41 37.78 7.90
C VAL A 128 18.04 36.59 7.20
N ARG A 129 19.30 36.29 7.55
CA ARG A 129 19.93 35.05 7.12
C ARG A 129 18.98 33.90 7.43
N ALA A 130 18.73 33.03 6.47
CA ALA A 130 18.28 31.69 6.82
C ALA A 130 19.40 31.15 7.69
N ASP A 131 19.19 31.10 9.02
CA ASP A 131 20.18 30.50 9.89
C ASP A 131 20.40 29.08 9.36
N ASP A 132 21.63 28.80 8.94
CA ASP A 132 22.09 27.50 8.42
C ASP A 132 22.14 26.42 9.51
N ASP A 133 21.45 26.62 10.63
CA ASP A 133 21.04 25.55 11.52
C ASP A 133 19.78 24.91 10.92
N LEU A 134 20.00 24.18 9.82
CA LEU A 134 19.34 22.89 9.68
C LEU A 134 19.78 22.09 10.91
N GLY A 135 19.10 22.30 12.05
CA GLY A 135 19.20 21.39 13.18
C GLY A 135 19.01 20.01 12.60
N ASP A 136 20.05 19.18 12.76
CA ASP A 136 20.20 17.87 12.15
C ASP A 136 18.85 17.23 11.82
N ASP A 137 18.74 16.64 10.63
CA ASP A 137 17.69 15.70 10.23
C ASP A 137 17.60 14.45 11.17
N ALA A 138 18.14 14.53 12.39
CA ALA A 138 18.15 13.54 13.44
C ALA A 138 17.24 13.89 14.64
N ASP A 139 16.78 15.13 14.83
CA ASP A 139 15.93 15.50 15.98
C ASP A 139 14.46 15.70 15.58
N PHE A 140 13.92 14.70 14.88
CA PHE A 140 12.55 14.28 15.13
C PHE A 140 12.56 13.45 16.42
N GLU A 141 12.84 14.08 17.58
CA GLU A 141 12.63 13.43 18.88
C GLU A 141 11.11 13.28 19.09
N ALA A 142 10.65 12.15 18.58
CA ALA A 142 9.65 11.27 19.16
C ALA A 142 8.81 11.94 20.22
N ALA A 143 7.76 12.61 19.75
CA ALA A 143 6.54 12.65 20.53
C ALA A 143 5.94 11.25 20.60
N SER A 144 6.53 10.36 21.42
CA SER A 144 5.99 9.06 21.82
C SER A 144 5.48 8.17 20.66
N GLY A 145 6.38 7.46 19.98
CA GLY A 145 6.04 6.39 19.03
C GLY A 145 5.64 6.90 17.65
N ALA A 146 6.39 6.51 16.62
CA ALA A 146 6.20 6.96 15.24
C ALA A 146 4.79 6.70 14.67
N PHE A 147 4.05 5.73 15.22
CA PHE A 147 2.67 5.41 14.91
C PHE A 147 1.88 5.18 16.19
N THR A 148 0.58 5.44 16.17
CA THR A 148 -0.29 4.95 17.25
C THR A 148 -0.26 3.41 17.28
N ALA A 149 -0.57 2.79 18.43
CA ALA A 149 -0.55 1.33 18.54
C ALA A 149 -1.46 0.65 17.49
N LEU A 150 -2.57 1.28 17.10
CA LEU A 150 -3.44 0.78 16.04
C LEU A 150 -2.84 0.92 14.63
N GLU A 151 -2.22 2.05 14.30
CA GLU A 151 -1.55 2.24 13.00
C GLU A 151 -0.37 1.28 12.84
N ALA A 152 0.46 1.14 13.88
CA ALA A 152 1.52 0.14 13.91
C ALA A 152 0.95 -1.29 13.76
N THR A 153 -0.19 -1.56 14.37
CA THR A 153 -0.90 -2.84 14.23
C THR A 153 -1.42 -3.07 12.81
N LYS A 154 -1.98 -2.05 12.12
CA LYS A 154 -2.39 -2.15 10.71
C LYS A 154 -1.20 -2.51 9.82
N ILE A 155 -0.06 -1.88 10.05
CA ILE A 155 1.18 -2.17 9.32
C ILE A 155 1.63 -3.61 9.55
N ILE A 156 1.57 -4.14 10.78
CA ILE A 156 1.96 -5.53 11.04
C ILE A 156 0.96 -6.54 10.47
N LEU A 157 -0.34 -6.28 10.60
CA LEU A 157 -1.39 -7.21 10.16
C LEU A 157 -1.53 -7.28 8.64
N ALA A 158 -1.21 -6.20 7.95
CA ALA A 158 -1.25 -6.21 6.50
C ALA A 158 0.00 -6.91 5.88
N ASP A 159 1.04 -7.22 6.66
CA ASP A 159 2.19 -8.08 6.28
C ASP A 159 2.00 -9.55 6.71
N ALA A 160 0.87 -9.88 7.32
CA ALA A 160 0.65 -11.22 7.86
C ALA A 160 -0.08 -12.12 6.86
N ASP A 161 0.43 -13.34 6.68
CA ASP A 161 -0.23 -14.41 5.90
C ASP A 161 -1.42 -15.05 6.68
N GLY A 162 -2.10 -14.26 7.51
CA GLY A 162 -3.23 -14.69 8.33
C GLY A 162 -3.33 -13.97 9.68
N PRO A 163 -4.29 -14.37 10.54
CA PRO A 163 -4.51 -13.74 11.84
C PRO A 163 -3.30 -13.85 12.76
N LEU A 164 -2.86 -12.73 13.34
CA LEU A 164 -1.79 -12.70 14.32
C LEU A 164 -2.34 -12.53 15.74
N HIS A 165 -1.72 -13.23 16.68
CA HIS A 165 -2.02 -13.03 18.09
C HIS A 165 -1.57 -11.63 18.55
N TYR A 166 -2.34 -10.94 19.38
CA TYR A 166 -2.04 -9.56 19.80
C TYR A 166 -0.66 -9.38 20.46
N LYS A 167 -0.16 -10.41 21.16
CA LYS A 167 1.21 -10.42 21.71
C LYS A 167 2.28 -10.43 20.61
N GLU A 168 2.03 -11.17 19.52
CA GLU A 168 2.92 -11.23 18.37
C GLU A 168 2.88 -9.93 17.57
N ILE A 169 1.70 -9.34 17.40
CA ILE A 169 1.53 -7.99 16.84
C ILE A 169 2.39 -7.00 17.63
N THR A 170 2.22 -6.98 18.95
CA THR A 170 2.96 -6.08 19.85
C THR A 170 4.47 -6.25 19.74
N ARG A 171 4.95 -7.50 19.71
CA ARG A 171 6.37 -7.80 19.55
C ARG A 171 6.92 -7.22 18.25
N ARG A 172 6.26 -7.49 17.11
CA ARG A 172 6.68 -6.98 15.80
C ARG A 172 6.60 -5.45 15.69
N VAL A 173 5.59 -4.85 16.32
CA VAL A 173 5.43 -3.40 16.41
C VAL A 173 6.62 -2.76 17.14
N LEU A 174 7.02 -3.31 18.29
CA LEU A 174 8.13 -2.80 19.09
C LEU A 174 9.49 -3.06 18.42
N GLU A 175 9.71 -4.26 17.86
CA GLU A 175 10.96 -4.62 17.17
C GLU A 175 11.22 -3.78 15.92
N ARG A 176 10.16 -3.39 15.21
CA ARG A 176 10.26 -2.50 14.04
C ARG A 176 10.28 -1.02 14.42
N GLY A 177 10.25 -0.67 15.71
CA GLY A 177 10.22 0.71 16.19
C GLY A 177 8.96 1.48 15.76
N LEU A 178 7.90 0.78 15.35
CA LEU A 178 6.69 1.41 14.81
C LEU A 178 5.88 2.11 15.91
N TRP A 179 5.90 1.60 17.13
CA TRP A 179 5.25 2.25 18.26
C TRP A 179 6.07 2.01 19.52
N SER A 180 6.12 3.00 20.41
CA SER A 180 6.80 2.92 21.69
C SER A 180 5.83 3.26 22.81
N THR A 181 5.98 2.62 23.97
CA THR A 181 5.16 2.90 25.15
C THR A 181 6.00 2.76 26.42
N THR A 182 5.67 3.56 27.44
CA THR A 182 6.26 3.50 28.78
C THR A 182 5.52 2.52 29.70
N GLY A 183 4.39 1.96 29.25
CA GLY A 183 3.57 1.04 30.02
C GLY A 183 4.20 -0.35 30.19
N ALA A 184 4.03 -0.95 31.37
CA ALA A 184 4.60 -2.26 31.70
C ALA A 184 4.02 -3.42 30.87
N THR A 185 2.83 -3.26 30.28
CA THR A 185 2.14 -4.28 29.48
C THR A 185 1.70 -3.77 28.10
N PRO A 186 2.64 -3.53 27.16
CA PRO A 186 2.34 -3.02 25.81
C PRO A 186 1.34 -3.90 25.03
N HIS A 187 1.37 -5.21 25.29
CA HIS A 187 0.50 -6.17 24.63
C HIS A 187 -0.94 -6.10 25.12
N GLU A 188 -1.17 -5.82 26.40
CA GLU A 188 -2.53 -5.57 26.90
C GLU A 188 -3.11 -4.30 26.29
N THR A 189 -2.27 -3.29 26.03
CA THR A 189 -2.67 -2.06 25.36
C THR A 189 -3.13 -2.31 23.92
N ILE A 190 -2.34 -2.99 23.10
CA ILE A 190 -2.73 -3.35 21.73
C ILE A 190 -3.96 -4.28 21.72
N GLY A 191 -4.00 -5.27 22.61
CA GLY A 191 -5.14 -6.18 22.71
C GLY A 191 -6.45 -5.47 23.09
N ALA A 192 -6.39 -4.53 24.05
CA ALA A 192 -7.53 -3.73 24.46
C ALA A 192 -7.97 -2.75 23.37
N GLN A 193 -7.02 -2.06 22.72
CA GLN A 193 -7.33 -1.13 21.63
C GLN A 193 -7.98 -1.85 20.44
N LEU A 194 -7.50 -3.04 20.05
CA LEU A 194 -8.13 -3.86 19.01
C LEU A 194 -9.55 -4.29 19.40
N ALA A 195 -9.74 -4.76 20.63
CA ALA A 195 -11.06 -5.17 21.12
C ALA A 195 -12.05 -3.99 21.18
N VAL A 196 -11.61 -2.83 21.65
CA VAL A 196 -12.42 -1.60 21.69
C VAL A 196 -12.73 -1.10 20.28
N HIS A 197 -11.75 -1.10 19.37
CA HIS A 197 -11.93 -0.67 17.99
C HIS A 197 -12.98 -1.54 17.27
N ILE A 198 -12.90 -2.86 17.43
CA ILE A 198 -13.88 -3.80 16.87
C ILE A 198 -15.25 -3.61 17.53
N LYS A 199 -15.30 -3.48 18.85
CA LYS A 199 -16.57 -3.28 19.58
C LYS A 199 -17.27 -1.99 19.16
N ASN A 200 -16.52 -0.90 18.97
CA ASN A 200 -17.09 0.41 18.67
C ASN A 200 -17.48 0.56 17.20
N ARG A 201 -16.84 -0.18 16.29
CA ARG A 201 -17.02 -0.02 14.84
C ARG A 201 -17.67 -1.20 14.13
N GLY A 202 -17.80 -2.35 14.79
CA GLY A 202 -18.39 -3.55 14.19
C GLY A 202 -17.75 -3.88 12.84
N ASP A 203 -18.59 -3.99 11.81
CA ASP A 203 -18.18 -4.35 10.45
C ASP A 203 -17.33 -3.28 9.76
N SER A 204 -17.34 -2.03 10.23
CA SER A 204 -16.51 -0.93 9.72
C SER A 204 -15.17 -0.78 10.46
N SER A 205 -14.86 -1.68 11.40
CA SER A 205 -13.54 -1.73 12.04
C SER A 205 -12.48 -2.13 11.02
N ASP A 206 -11.33 -1.46 10.98
CA ASP A 206 -10.16 -1.89 10.18
C ASP A 206 -9.56 -3.25 10.60
N PHE A 207 -10.07 -3.85 11.67
CA PHE A 207 -9.61 -5.13 12.22
C PHE A 207 -10.77 -6.09 12.39
N ARG A 208 -10.50 -7.38 12.23
CA ARG A 208 -11.40 -8.48 12.57
C ARG A 208 -10.76 -9.38 13.60
N ARG A 209 -11.60 -9.97 14.46
CA ARG A 209 -11.15 -10.97 15.43
C ARG A 209 -11.45 -12.36 14.87
N ALA A 210 -10.43 -13.00 14.32
CA ALA A 210 -10.56 -14.34 13.74
C ALA A 210 -10.77 -15.43 14.81
N SER A 211 -10.14 -15.28 15.98
CA SER A 211 -10.33 -16.17 17.14
C SER A 211 -9.92 -15.46 18.43
N PRO A 212 -10.15 -16.02 19.63
CA PRO A 212 -9.73 -15.39 20.88
C PRO A 212 -8.24 -14.99 20.85
N GLY A 213 -7.98 -13.69 20.98
CA GLY A 213 -6.64 -13.11 20.96
C GLY A 213 -5.97 -12.97 19.58
N HIS A 214 -6.58 -13.46 18.50
CA HIS A 214 -6.04 -13.35 17.14
C HIS A 214 -6.83 -12.36 16.31
N TYR A 215 -6.10 -11.48 15.64
CA TYR A 215 -6.64 -10.37 14.87
C TYR A 215 -6.06 -10.37 13.47
N GLU A 216 -6.84 -9.91 12.51
CA GLU A 216 -6.45 -9.70 11.12
C GLU A 216 -6.98 -8.35 10.64
N LEU A 217 -6.47 -7.85 9.52
CA LEU A 217 -7.00 -6.64 8.91
C LEU A 217 -8.39 -6.93 8.34
N ASN A 218 -9.37 -6.10 8.66
CA ASN A 218 -10.65 -6.12 7.97
C ASN A 218 -10.43 -5.58 6.56
N ARG A 219 -10.45 -6.46 5.57
CA ARG A 219 -10.30 -6.11 4.16
C ARG A 219 -11.64 -5.70 3.52
N ASP A 220 -12.74 -5.80 4.27
CA ASP A 220 -14.10 -5.58 3.77
C ASP A 220 -14.51 -4.10 3.89
N GLY A 221 -13.86 -3.27 3.09
CA GLY A 221 -14.55 -2.14 2.44
C GLY A 221 -15.42 -2.60 1.27
N LEU A 222 -15.71 -3.90 1.18
CA LEU A 222 -16.61 -4.57 0.27
C LEU A 222 -17.92 -4.77 1.04
N GLU A 223 -19.03 -4.29 0.49
CA GLU A 223 -20.35 -4.57 1.05
C GLU A 223 -20.54 -6.07 1.27
N SER A 224 -21.03 -6.44 2.45
CA SER A 224 -21.86 -7.64 2.62
C SER A 224 -23.29 -7.26 2.26
N PRO A 225 -23.90 -7.84 1.21
CA PRO A 225 -25.34 -8.04 1.21
C PRO A 225 -25.65 -9.14 2.22
N SER A 226 -26.50 -8.78 3.16
CA SER A 226 -27.05 -9.57 4.24
C SER A 226 -27.55 -10.97 3.82
N GLU A 227 -27.42 -11.90 4.78
CA GLU A 227 -28.14 -13.18 4.94
C GLU A 227 -27.89 -14.32 3.94
N VAL A 228 -27.09 -15.32 4.38
CA VAL A 228 -27.55 -16.72 4.54
C VAL A 228 -26.74 -17.37 5.67
N GLU A 229 -27.44 -17.88 6.70
CA GLU A 229 -26.92 -18.69 7.81
C GLU A 229 -26.35 -20.03 7.33
N ILE A 230 -25.15 -20.43 7.79
CA ILE A 230 -24.81 -21.82 8.16
C ILE A 230 -23.69 -21.83 9.23
N GLU A 231 -23.98 -22.34 10.43
CA GLU A 231 -23.02 -22.86 11.42
C GLU A 231 -23.09 -24.42 11.43
N PRO A 232 -22.23 -25.17 12.14
CA PRO A 232 -20.76 -25.10 12.27
C PRO A 232 -20.10 -26.50 12.15
N ASP A 233 -18.76 -26.60 12.01
CA ASP A 233 -17.97 -27.55 12.83
C ASP A 233 -16.44 -27.28 12.81
N ALA A 234 -15.79 -27.54 13.94
CA ALA A 234 -14.36 -27.34 14.24
C ALA A 234 -13.55 -28.66 14.00
N PRO A 235 -12.23 -28.85 14.32
CA PRO A 235 -11.38 -28.12 15.27
C PRO A 235 -9.91 -27.81 14.85
N SER A 236 -9.33 -26.89 15.62
CA SER A 236 -7.95 -26.41 15.61
C SER A 236 -6.85 -27.47 15.75
N LYS A 237 -5.69 -27.24 15.10
CA LYS A 237 -4.39 -27.77 15.52
C LYS A 237 -3.32 -26.67 15.57
N ARG A 238 -2.68 -26.56 16.74
CA ARG A 238 -1.40 -25.90 16.99
C ARG A 238 -0.31 -26.51 16.10
N THR A 239 0.76 -25.77 15.77
CA THR A 239 2.18 -26.21 15.89
C THR A 239 3.20 -25.14 15.41
N THR A 240 4.13 -24.84 16.33
CA THR A 240 5.53 -24.37 16.23
C THR A 240 5.94 -23.14 15.42
N VAL A 241 6.57 -22.21 16.16
CA VAL A 241 7.31 -21.04 15.68
C VAL A 241 8.66 -21.46 15.10
N ALA A 242 8.92 -21.13 13.83
CA ALA A 242 10.21 -21.22 13.16
C ALA A 242 10.87 -19.82 13.09
N PRO A 243 12.20 -19.70 12.90
CA PRO A 243 12.94 -18.47 13.13
C PRO A 243 12.67 -17.38 12.09
N MET A 244 12.67 -16.12 12.55
CA MET A 244 12.46 -14.89 11.78
C MET A 244 13.36 -14.79 10.53
N GLN A 245 12.73 -14.66 9.35
CA GLN A 245 13.39 -14.26 8.11
C GLN A 245 13.41 -12.72 7.98
N ARG A 246 14.46 -12.22 7.31
CA ARG A 246 14.79 -10.79 7.09
C ARG A 246 13.63 -10.07 6.38
N THR A 247 13.39 -8.82 6.75
CA THR A 247 12.39 -7.91 6.17
C THR A 247 12.59 -7.81 4.65
N GLU A 248 11.68 -8.39 3.86
CA GLU A 248 11.70 -8.28 2.40
C GLU A 248 11.24 -6.88 1.98
N THR A 249 12.04 -6.19 1.17
CA THR A 249 11.69 -4.90 0.56
C THR A 249 10.61 -5.09 -0.50
N LEU A 250 9.58 -4.24 -0.52
CA LEU A 250 8.48 -4.28 -1.48
C LEU A 250 8.87 -3.67 -2.83
N SER A 251 8.12 -4.04 -3.87
CA SER A 251 8.14 -3.31 -5.14
C SER A 251 7.59 -1.89 -4.95
N PHE A 252 7.93 -0.97 -5.87
CA PHE A 252 7.40 0.40 -5.83
C PHE A 252 5.87 0.44 -5.83
N THR A 253 5.20 -0.34 -6.68
CA THR A 253 3.75 -0.32 -6.77
C THR A 253 3.08 -0.98 -5.56
N ASP A 254 3.66 -2.03 -4.99
CA ASP A 254 3.12 -2.64 -3.76
C ASP A 254 3.29 -1.73 -2.55
N ALA A 255 4.44 -1.05 -2.45
CA ALA A 255 4.65 -0.02 -1.44
C ALA A 255 3.67 1.16 -1.63
N ALA A 256 3.46 1.63 -2.86
CA ALA A 256 2.51 2.70 -3.14
C ALA A 256 1.09 2.34 -2.74
N GLU A 257 0.63 1.13 -3.10
CA GLU A 257 -0.67 0.65 -2.66
C GLU A 257 -0.71 0.65 -1.13
N ARG A 258 0.28 0.04 -0.46
CA ARG A 258 0.34 0.00 1.01
C ARG A 258 0.24 1.38 1.65
N ILE A 259 0.97 2.35 1.12
CA ILE A 259 0.91 3.73 1.61
C ILE A 259 -0.48 4.33 1.41
N LEU A 260 -1.07 4.18 0.23
CA LEU A 260 -2.40 4.67 -0.04
C LEU A 260 -3.46 4.01 0.86
N GLN A 261 -3.36 2.71 1.09
CA GLN A 261 -4.30 1.98 1.94
C GLN A 261 -4.26 2.46 3.40
N VAL A 262 -3.07 2.76 3.92
CA VAL A 262 -2.87 3.07 5.35
C VAL A 262 -2.96 4.56 5.63
N PHE A 263 -2.44 5.41 4.75
CA PHE A 263 -2.21 6.83 5.04
C PHE A 263 -3.02 7.81 4.20
N ALA A 264 -3.63 7.36 3.12
CA ALA A 264 -4.33 8.28 2.22
C ALA A 264 -5.82 8.47 2.55
N GLU A 265 -6.37 7.70 3.49
CA GLU A 265 -7.74 7.92 4.02
C GLU A 265 -8.84 8.00 2.95
N ARG A 266 -8.68 7.28 1.84
CA ARG A 266 -9.55 7.32 0.64
C ARG A 266 -9.54 8.63 -0.15
N GLU A 267 -8.55 9.49 0.10
CA GLU A 267 -8.25 10.66 -0.72
C GLU A 267 -7.00 10.41 -1.58
N PRO A 268 -6.94 10.93 -2.81
CA PRO A 268 -5.74 10.85 -3.64
C PRO A 268 -4.51 11.44 -2.93
N MET A 269 -3.38 10.75 -3.02
CA MET A 269 -2.10 11.23 -2.49
C MET A 269 -1.14 11.51 -3.64
N HIS A 270 -0.33 12.57 -3.50
CA HIS A 270 0.68 12.88 -4.50
C HIS A 270 1.80 11.84 -4.48
N HIS A 271 2.32 11.46 -5.64
CA HIS A 271 3.33 10.39 -5.75
C HIS A 271 4.62 10.67 -4.96
N THR A 272 4.99 11.94 -4.76
CA THR A 272 6.14 12.32 -3.93
C THR A 272 5.89 11.97 -2.46
N ASP A 273 4.72 12.32 -1.91
CA ASP A 273 4.33 12.00 -0.53
C ASP A 273 4.22 10.49 -0.32
N ILE A 274 3.71 9.76 -1.33
CA ILE A 274 3.69 8.29 -1.33
C ILE A 274 5.12 7.75 -1.21
N THR A 275 6.04 8.31 -1.99
CA THR A 275 7.43 7.86 -2.07
C THR A 275 8.19 8.15 -0.78
N SER A 276 8.09 9.36 -0.24
CA SER A 276 8.74 9.75 1.01
C SER A 276 8.32 8.80 2.13
N ARG A 277 7.02 8.56 2.28
CA ARG A 277 6.51 7.62 3.30
C ARG A 277 6.99 6.18 3.07
N ALA A 278 7.08 5.73 1.83
CA ALA A 278 7.58 4.41 1.51
C ALA A 278 9.08 4.25 1.87
N LEU A 279 9.88 5.30 1.70
CA LEU A 279 11.30 5.34 2.10
C LEU A 279 11.45 5.42 3.62
N ASP A 280 10.68 6.30 4.29
CA ASP A 280 10.70 6.48 5.74
C ASP A 280 10.37 5.16 6.46
N LEU A 281 9.39 4.43 5.93
CA LEU A 281 8.98 3.11 6.43
C LEU A 281 9.92 1.98 6.00
N ARG A 282 10.96 2.27 5.20
CA ARG A 282 11.87 1.29 4.60
C ARG A 282 11.14 0.18 3.83
N LEU A 283 9.97 0.50 3.28
CA LEU A 283 9.21 -0.42 2.43
C LEU A 283 9.89 -0.60 1.07
N ILE A 284 10.61 0.43 0.62
CA ILE A 284 11.41 0.41 -0.60
C ILE A 284 12.85 0.84 -0.29
N VAL A 285 13.78 0.35 -1.09
CA VAL A 285 15.17 0.81 -1.11
C VAL A 285 15.50 1.11 -2.57
N THR A 286 16.15 2.24 -2.84
CA THR A 286 16.49 2.61 -4.21
C THR A 286 17.78 3.41 -4.27
N GLU A 287 18.60 3.11 -5.26
CA GLU A 287 19.80 3.88 -5.64
C GLU A 287 19.47 5.00 -6.66
N SER A 288 18.20 5.11 -7.07
CA SER A 288 17.80 6.10 -8.08
C SER A 288 17.94 7.52 -7.55
N GLN A 289 18.40 8.43 -8.41
CA GLN A 289 18.53 9.84 -8.06
C GLN A 289 17.17 10.56 -7.91
N SER A 290 16.08 9.96 -8.40
CA SER A 290 14.73 10.48 -8.23
C SER A 290 13.74 9.36 -7.91
N PRO A 291 13.68 8.90 -6.65
CA PRO A 291 12.78 7.83 -6.20
C PRO A 291 11.31 8.09 -6.54
N ALA A 292 10.88 9.34 -6.45
CA ALA A 292 9.48 9.72 -6.68
C ALA A 292 9.06 9.61 -8.15
N SER A 293 9.99 9.89 -9.07
CA SER A 293 9.77 9.69 -10.51
C SER A 293 9.70 8.20 -10.85
N THR A 294 10.59 7.41 -10.25
CA THR A 294 10.60 5.94 -10.39
C THR A 294 9.29 5.32 -9.88
N MET A 295 8.81 5.79 -8.72
CA MET A 295 7.53 5.39 -8.13
C MET A 295 6.37 5.66 -9.10
N TYR A 296 6.25 6.91 -9.56
CA TYR A 296 5.18 7.33 -10.46
C TYR A 296 5.21 6.58 -11.79
N ALA A 297 6.38 6.43 -12.40
CA ALA A 297 6.55 5.69 -13.65
C ALA A 297 6.15 4.21 -13.50
N SER A 298 6.49 3.58 -12.38
CA SER A 298 6.12 2.19 -12.08
C SER A 298 4.59 2.04 -11.97
N ILE A 299 3.93 2.94 -11.22
CA ILE A 299 2.47 2.95 -11.08
C ILE A 299 1.79 3.19 -12.42
N TYR A 300 2.31 4.13 -13.22
CA TYR A 300 1.80 4.45 -14.55
C TYR A 300 1.87 3.24 -15.48
N GLN A 301 3.04 2.60 -15.59
CA GLN A 301 3.23 1.44 -16.46
C GLN A 301 2.38 0.24 -16.04
N GLU A 302 2.28 -0.07 -14.75
CA GLU A 302 1.41 -1.15 -14.28
C GLU A 302 -0.06 -0.85 -14.58
N THR A 303 -0.49 0.39 -14.35
CA THR A 303 -1.87 0.84 -14.61
C THR A 303 -2.24 0.70 -16.09
N GLN A 304 -1.36 1.17 -17.00
CA GLN A 304 -1.58 1.03 -18.44
C GLN A 304 -1.61 -0.43 -18.88
N ARG A 305 -0.66 -1.25 -18.40
CA ARG A 305 -0.60 -2.67 -18.72
C ARG A 305 -1.84 -3.43 -18.29
N ARG A 306 -2.42 -3.09 -17.12
CA ARG A 306 -3.70 -3.66 -16.65
C ARG A 306 -4.86 -3.25 -17.55
N LYS A 307 -4.96 -1.96 -17.91
CA LYS A 307 -6.01 -1.47 -18.83
C LYS A 307 -5.96 -2.17 -20.19
N GLU A 308 -4.77 -2.32 -20.77
CA GLU A 308 -4.58 -2.99 -22.08
C GLU A 308 -5.01 -4.46 -22.07
N ARG A 309 -4.96 -5.11 -20.91
CA ARG A 309 -5.40 -6.51 -20.70
C ARG A 309 -6.88 -6.63 -20.30
N GLY A 310 -7.59 -5.50 -20.17
CA GLY A 310 -8.95 -5.48 -19.65
C GLY A 310 -9.04 -5.76 -18.14
N ASP A 311 -7.93 -5.69 -17.40
CA ASP A 311 -7.92 -5.78 -15.94
C ASP A 311 -8.31 -4.44 -15.32
N THR A 312 -9.02 -4.49 -14.19
CA THR A 312 -9.20 -3.31 -13.33
C THR A 312 -7.83 -2.84 -12.81
N PRO A 313 -7.43 -1.58 -13.06
CA PRO A 313 -6.24 -1.01 -12.45
C PRO A 313 -6.34 -0.98 -10.93
N ARG A 314 -5.21 -1.11 -10.24
CA ARG A 314 -5.13 -0.87 -8.79
C ARG A 314 -5.21 0.62 -8.46
N PHE A 315 -4.64 1.43 -9.36
CA PHE A 315 -4.47 2.86 -9.17
C PHE A 315 -5.30 3.66 -10.16
N GLU A 316 -5.80 4.78 -9.69
CA GLU A 316 -6.44 5.81 -10.49
C GLU A 316 -5.49 7.01 -10.56
N LEU A 317 -5.03 7.34 -11.77
CA LEU A 317 -4.17 8.49 -12.01
C LEU A 317 -5.05 9.70 -12.30
N LEU A 318 -5.04 10.68 -11.40
CA LEU A 318 -6.01 11.78 -11.38
C LEU A 318 -5.46 13.10 -11.95
N GLY A 319 -4.29 13.05 -12.57
CA GLY A 319 -3.57 14.23 -13.08
C GLY A 319 -2.69 14.87 -12.00
N GLU A 320 -1.75 15.73 -12.44
CA GLU A 320 -0.85 16.49 -11.55
C GLU A 320 -0.11 15.63 -10.50
N GLY A 321 0.22 14.38 -10.84
CA GLY A 321 0.92 13.48 -9.93
C GLY A 321 0.07 12.85 -8.83
N MET A 322 -1.25 13.06 -8.82
CA MET A 322 -2.17 12.52 -7.84
C MET A 322 -2.55 11.07 -8.16
N ILE A 323 -2.45 10.21 -7.15
CA ILE A 323 -2.71 8.78 -7.25
C ILE A 323 -3.75 8.40 -6.21
N GLY A 324 -4.87 7.83 -6.66
CA GLY A 324 -5.84 7.16 -5.81
C GLY A 324 -5.82 5.66 -6.01
N LEU A 325 -6.51 4.92 -5.13
CA LEU A 325 -6.84 3.52 -5.41
C LEU A 325 -8.17 3.44 -6.14
N THR A 326 -8.24 2.69 -7.24
CA THR A 326 -9.47 2.51 -8.03
C THR A 326 -10.63 1.97 -7.18
N ARG A 327 -10.32 1.18 -6.15
CA ARG A 327 -11.32 0.67 -5.19
C ARG A 327 -12.02 1.75 -4.36
N TRP A 328 -11.49 2.97 -4.30
CA TRP A 328 -12.13 4.07 -3.56
C TRP A 328 -13.32 4.66 -4.31
N SER A 329 -13.29 4.64 -5.65
CA SER A 329 -14.33 5.17 -6.53
C SER A 329 -15.34 4.09 -6.97
N GLN A 330 -15.07 2.81 -6.70
CA GLN A 330 -16.02 1.73 -6.95
C GLN A 330 -17.23 1.85 -6.01
N THR A 331 -18.36 2.30 -6.54
CA THR A 331 -19.67 2.29 -5.87
C THR A 331 -20.71 1.67 -6.80
N GLY A 332 -21.70 0.98 -6.24
CA GLY A 332 -22.74 0.30 -7.02
C GLY A 332 -22.19 -0.82 -7.90
N LEU A 333 -22.55 -0.82 -9.19
CA LEU A 333 -22.32 -1.94 -10.11
C LEU A 333 -20.83 -2.33 -10.27
N THR A 334 -19.90 -1.38 -10.24
CA THR A 334 -18.46 -1.69 -10.39
C THR A 334 -17.90 -2.45 -9.20
N ALA A 335 -18.34 -2.14 -7.98
CA ALA A 335 -17.94 -2.88 -6.78
C ALA A 335 -18.53 -4.29 -6.79
N TYR A 336 -19.79 -4.42 -7.21
CA TYR A 336 -20.45 -5.71 -7.39
C TYR A 336 -19.72 -6.60 -8.42
N ILE A 337 -19.38 -6.04 -9.59
CA ILE A 337 -18.63 -6.77 -10.64
C ILE A 337 -17.28 -7.24 -10.10
N GLN A 338 -16.55 -6.38 -9.38
CA GLN A 338 -15.25 -6.76 -8.83
C GLN A 338 -15.37 -7.88 -7.79
N ALA A 339 -16.28 -7.74 -6.82
CA ALA A 339 -16.52 -8.77 -5.80
C ALA A 339 -16.96 -10.10 -6.42
N HIS A 340 -17.82 -10.04 -7.45
CA HIS A 340 -18.22 -11.21 -8.21
C HIS A 340 -17.03 -11.86 -8.92
N ASN A 341 -16.23 -11.08 -9.65
CA ASN A 341 -15.06 -11.56 -10.38
C ASN A 341 -14.03 -12.20 -9.44
N ASP A 342 -13.80 -11.62 -8.26
CA ASP A 342 -12.88 -12.17 -7.27
C ASP A 342 -13.39 -13.51 -6.71
N LYS A 343 -14.70 -13.62 -6.46
CA LYS A 343 -15.34 -14.89 -6.07
C LYS A 343 -15.21 -15.95 -7.17
N ILE A 344 -15.39 -15.58 -8.43
CA ILE A 344 -15.24 -16.50 -9.57
C ILE A 344 -13.80 -16.95 -9.73
N ARG A 345 -12.82 -16.04 -9.59
CA ARG A 345 -11.38 -16.38 -9.62
C ARG A 345 -11.03 -17.38 -8.51
N ALA A 346 -11.51 -17.16 -7.28
CA ALA A 346 -11.30 -18.08 -6.17
C ALA A 346 -11.91 -19.47 -6.45
N ARG A 347 -13.14 -19.51 -6.96
CA ARG A 347 -13.79 -20.77 -7.34
C ARG A 347 -13.06 -21.49 -8.48
N LEU A 348 -12.59 -20.77 -9.49
CA LEU A 348 -11.80 -21.34 -10.57
C LEU A 348 -10.51 -21.95 -10.01
N HIS A 349 -9.81 -21.23 -9.13
CA HIS A 349 -8.61 -21.72 -8.46
C HIS A 349 -8.87 -23.04 -7.70
N ASP A 350 -9.96 -23.11 -6.92
CA ASP A 350 -10.34 -24.33 -6.19
C ASP A 350 -10.66 -25.50 -7.14
N GLN A 351 -11.30 -25.21 -8.27
CA GLN A 351 -11.56 -26.23 -9.30
C GLN A 351 -10.27 -26.77 -9.94
N LEU A 352 -9.26 -25.92 -10.19
CA LEU A 352 -7.95 -26.37 -10.67
C LEU A 352 -7.29 -27.34 -9.68
N PHE A 353 -7.49 -27.09 -8.38
CA PHE A 353 -6.98 -27.94 -7.33
C PHE A 353 -7.64 -29.33 -7.30
N GLU A 354 -8.94 -29.39 -7.53
CA GLU A 354 -9.73 -30.63 -7.50
C GLU A 354 -9.66 -31.44 -8.80
N MET A 355 -9.35 -30.80 -9.93
CA MET A 355 -9.27 -31.39 -11.27
C MET A 355 -8.31 -32.59 -11.38
N ASP A 356 -8.60 -33.53 -12.29
CA ASP A 356 -7.67 -34.63 -12.58
C ASP A 356 -6.32 -34.08 -13.10
N PRO A 357 -5.17 -34.68 -12.71
CA PRO A 357 -3.87 -34.22 -13.19
C PRO A 357 -3.75 -34.15 -14.72
N THR A 358 -4.36 -35.09 -15.44
CA THR A 358 -4.31 -35.14 -16.92
C THR A 358 -5.16 -34.03 -17.52
N GLU A 359 -6.36 -33.79 -16.98
CA GLU A 359 -7.23 -32.67 -17.40
C GLU A 359 -6.57 -31.32 -17.11
N PHE A 360 -5.84 -31.20 -16.00
CA PHE A 360 -5.07 -30.01 -15.67
C PHE A 360 -3.90 -29.79 -16.65
N GLU A 361 -3.15 -30.85 -16.99
CA GLU A 361 -2.11 -30.81 -18.02
C GLU A 361 -2.69 -30.34 -19.38
N GLU A 362 -3.85 -30.86 -19.79
CA GLU A 362 -4.54 -30.45 -21.02
C GLU A 362 -5.03 -28.99 -20.98
N LEU A 363 -5.55 -28.53 -19.85
CA LEU A 363 -5.95 -27.13 -19.65
C LEU A 363 -4.76 -26.19 -19.79
N VAL A 364 -3.64 -26.52 -19.13
CA VAL A 364 -2.40 -25.73 -19.23
C VAL A 364 -1.85 -25.77 -20.64
N GLY A 365 -1.93 -26.91 -21.34
CA GLY A 365 -1.57 -27.02 -22.76
C GLY A 365 -2.35 -26.04 -23.64
N ARG A 366 -3.68 -25.92 -23.44
CA ARG A 366 -4.51 -24.92 -24.14
C ARG A 366 -4.08 -23.49 -23.82
N LEU A 367 -3.76 -23.20 -22.56
CA LEU A 367 -3.25 -21.88 -22.17
C LEU A 367 -1.91 -21.56 -22.84
N LEU A 368 -0.97 -22.51 -22.90
CA LEU A 368 0.32 -22.32 -23.54
C LEU A 368 0.17 -22.02 -25.04
N ILE A 369 -0.73 -22.72 -25.74
CA ILE A 369 -1.05 -22.40 -27.14
C ILE A 369 -1.56 -20.96 -27.27
N ALA A 370 -2.49 -20.55 -26.40
CA ALA A 370 -3.04 -19.19 -26.40
C ALA A 370 -1.97 -18.12 -26.10
N LEU A 371 -0.95 -18.45 -25.29
CA LEU A 371 0.21 -17.60 -24.99
C LEU A 371 1.22 -17.50 -26.15
N GLY A 372 1.02 -18.22 -27.25
CA GLY A 372 1.91 -18.19 -28.42
C GLY A 372 2.99 -19.27 -28.44
N PHE A 373 2.81 -20.36 -27.69
CA PHE A 373 3.64 -21.56 -27.88
C PHE A 373 3.23 -22.23 -29.21
N GLY A 374 4.14 -22.21 -30.18
CA GLY A 374 4.00 -22.94 -31.45
C GLY A 374 4.33 -24.42 -31.27
N GLU A 375 3.81 -25.28 -32.16
CA GLU A 375 4.07 -26.74 -32.25
C GLU A 375 4.44 -27.37 -30.89
N VAL A 376 3.44 -27.49 -30.01
CA VAL A 376 3.63 -28.08 -28.68
C VAL A 376 3.75 -29.58 -28.82
N ASP A 377 4.97 -30.09 -28.62
CA ASP A 377 5.20 -31.52 -28.46
C ASP A 377 4.86 -31.90 -27.02
N VAL A 378 3.68 -32.49 -26.81
CA VAL A 378 3.35 -33.12 -25.53
C VAL A 378 4.26 -34.34 -25.37
N THR A 379 5.22 -34.25 -24.45
CA THR A 379 6.16 -35.34 -24.20
C THR A 379 5.42 -36.46 -23.47
N SER A 380 5.22 -37.59 -24.14
CA SER A 380 4.61 -38.76 -23.49
C SER A 380 5.44 -39.18 -22.27
N ARG A 381 4.79 -39.35 -21.11
CA ARG A 381 5.34 -39.71 -19.79
C ARG A 381 6.39 -40.84 -19.87
N SER A 382 7.65 -40.50 -20.12
CA SER A 382 8.76 -41.46 -20.02
C SER A 382 10.12 -40.73 -20.03
N ASN A 383 10.75 -40.65 -18.85
CA ASN A 383 12.19 -40.43 -18.65
C ASN A 383 12.86 -39.09 -19.01
N ASP A 384 12.15 -37.98 -19.23
CA ASP A 384 12.82 -36.72 -19.60
C ASP A 384 13.25 -35.79 -18.44
N GLY A 385 13.09 -36.26 -17.19
CA GLY A 385 13.31 -35.46 -15.99
C GLY A 385 12.07 -34.69 -15.50
N GLY A 386 10.91 -34.89 -16.13
CA GLY A 386 9.61 -34.43 -15.65
C GLY A 386 9.10 -33.17 -16.33
N ILE A 387 9.59 -32.86 -17.54
CA ILE A 387 9.06 -31.83 -18.42
C ILE A 387 7.82 -32.40 -19.12
N ASP A 388 6.74 -31.64 -19.10
CA ASP A 388 5.44 -32.07 -19.63
C ASP A 388 5.19 -31.51 -21.04
N VAL A 389 5.78 -30.35 -21.35
CA VAL A 389 5.64 -29.67 -22.64
C VAL A 389 6.98 -29.10 -23.10
N ARG A 390 7.34 -29.29 -24.38
CA ARG A 390 8.40 -28.53 -25.05
C ARG A 390 7.87 -27.85 -26.31
N GLY A 391 8.35 -26.64 -26.57
CA GLY A 391 8.00 -25.92 -27.81
C GLY A 391 8.61 -24.53 -27.91
N PRO A 392 8.64 -23.93 -29.10
CA PRO A 392 9.01 -22.53 -29.27
C PRO A 392 7.90 -21.59 -28.78
N LEU A 393 8.22 -20.71 -27.83
CA LEU A 393 7.41 -19.53 -27.54
C LEU A 393 7.73 -18.43 -28.56
N VAL A 394 6.70 -17.96 -29.26
CA VAL A 394 6.80 -16.88 -30.25
C VAL A 394 6.20 -15.59 -29.69
N VAL A 395 7.01 -14.53 -29.61
CA VAL A 395 6.57 -13.21 -29.14
C VAL A 395 6.65 -12.20 -30.28
N GLY A 396 5.52 -11.56 -30.58
CA GLY A 396 5.41 -10.52 -31.61
C GLY A 396 5.82 -10.98 -33.01
N ASP A 397 5.60 -12.27 -33.33
CA ASP A 397 5.95 -12.94 -34.58
C ASP A 397 7.45 -13.00 -34.96
N VAL A 398 8.33 -12.35 -34.20
CA VAL A 398 9.76 -12.21 -34.53
C VAL A 398 10.69 -12.88 -33.53
N ILE A 399 10.34 -12.95 -32.25
CA ILE A 399 11.18 -13.55 -31.22
C ILE A 399 10.77 -15.00 -31.02
N ARG A 400 11.72 -15.93 -31.11
CA ARG A 400 11.50 -17.37 -30.87
C ARG A 400 12.43 -17.86 -29.77
N THR A 401 11.85 -18.36 -28.69
CA THR A 401 12.60 -18.94 -27.56
C THR A 401 12.15 -20.37 -27.34
N ARG A 402 13.08 -21.32 -27.26
CA ARG A 402 12.73 -22.71 -26.93
C ARG A 402 12.45 -22.83 -25.44
N MET A 403 11.26 -23.31 -25.09
CA MET A 403 10.80 -23.45 -23.72
C MET A 403 10.59 -24.92 -23.37
N ALA A 404 10.97 -25.30 -22.16
CA ALA A 404 10.61 -26.55 -21.52
C ALA A 404 9.76 -26.25 -20.29
N VAL A 405 8.53 -26.75 -20.29
CA VAL A 405 7.50 -26.42 -19.29
C VAL A 405 7.21 -27.65 -18.45
N GLN A 406 7.30 -27.50 -17.14
CA GLN A 406 6.85 -28.48 -16.16
C GLN A 406 5.57 -27.97 -15.51
N VAL A 407 4.56 -28.84 -15.45
CA VAL A 407 3.24 -28.59 -14.88
C VAL A 407 3.07 -29.46 -13.64
N LYS A 408 2.73 -28.84 -12.51
CA LYS A 408 2.55 -29.53 -11.23
C LYS A 408 1.27 -29.12 -10.54
N ARG A 409 0.29 -30.03 -10.48
CA ARG A 409 -0.87 -29.87 -9.59
C ARG A 409 -0.48 -30.24 -8.16
N TRP A 410 -0.10 -29.25 -7.35
CA TRP A 410 0.48 -29.46 -6.02
C TRP A 410 -0.28 -28.67 -4.96
N LYS A 411 -0.47 -29.27 -3.77
CA LYS A 411 -1.06 -28.60 -2.59
C LYS A 411 -0.05 -27.82 -1.76
N ASN A 412 1.21 -28.25 -1.78
CA ASN A 412 2.29 -27.60 -1.06
C ASN A 412 3.10 -26.71 -1.99
N ASN A 413 3.80 -25.74 -1.43
CA ASN A 413 4.64 -24.86 -2.23
C ASN A 413 5.78 -25.63 -2.89
N ILE A 414 6.10 -25.24 -4.12
CA ILE A 414 7.24 -25.78 -4.87
C ILE A 414 8.55 -25.29 -4.24
N SER A 415 9.52 -26.19 -4.08
CA SER A 415 10.80 -25.92 -3.42
C SER A 415 11.97 -25.91 -4.42
N SER A 416 13.13 -25.40 -3.99
CA SER A 416 14.35 -25.30 -4.81
C SER A 416 14.76 -26.58 -5.55
N PRO A 417 14.64 -27.79 -4.96
CA PRO A 417 14.99 -29.03 -5.66
C PRO A 417 14.22 -29.24 -6.97
N THR A 418 12.94 -28.84 -7.03
CA THR A 418 12.14 -28.95 -8.25
C THR A 418 12.65 -28.00 -9.34
N VAL A 419 13.01 -26.77 -8.95
CA VAL A 419 13.61 -25.79 -9.87
C VAL A 419 14.95 -26.28 -10.40
N GLN A 420 15.79 -26.88 -9.55
CA GLN A 420 17.07 -27.49 -9.93
C GLN A 420 16.87 -28.67 -10.88
N GLN A 421 15.85 -29.50 -10.64
CA GLN A 421 15.51 -30.63 -11.50
C GLN A 421 15.13 -30.16 -12.91
N VAL A 422 14.18 -29.21 -13.02
CA VAL A 422 13.79 -28.64 -14.33
C VAL A 422 15.00 -28.08 -15.05
N ARG A 423 15.82 -27.30 -14.35
CA ARG A 423 17.04 -26.69 -14.90
C ARG A 423 18.03 -27.75 -15.42
N GLY A 424 18.19 -28.86 -14.70
CA GLY A 424 19.06 -29.97 -15.10
C GLY A 424 18.55 -30.73 -16.33
N SER A 425 17.27 -30.59 -16.67
CA SER A 425 16.61 -31.22 -17.82
C SER A 425 16.52 -30.33 -19.07
N LEU A 426 17.01 -29.09 -19.00
CA LEU A 426 17.01 -28.15 -20.12
C LEU A 426 18.06 -28.52 -21.18
N GLY A 427 17.68 -28.48 -22.45
CA GLY A 427 18.61 -28.60 -23.57
C GLY A 427 19.44 -27.33 -23.81
N SER A 428 20.35 -27.37 -24.79
CA SER A 428 21.13 -26.18 -25.15
C SER A 428 20.21 -25.05 -25.63
N HIS A 429 20.36 -23.86 -25.07
CA HIS A 429 19.57 -22.68 -25.40
C HIS A 429 18.05 -22.83 -25.13
N GLU A 430 17.65 -23.80 -24.31
CA GLU A 430 16.28 -23.88 -23.80
C GLU A 430 16.14 -23.09 -22.48
N GLN A 431 14.97 -22.50 -22.26
CA GLN A 431 14.60 -21.89 -20.98
C GLN A 431 13.53 -22.73 -20.28
N GLY A 432 13.51 -22.68 -18.96
CA GLY A 432 12.52 -23.41 -18.16
C GLY A 432 11.30 -22.57 -17.82
N LEU A 433 10.14 -23.22 -17.65
CA LEU A 433 8.96 -22.63 -17.01
C LEU A 433 8.32 -23.68 -16.08
N ILE A 434 7.98 -23.29 -14.86
CA ILE A 434 7.22 -24.14 -13.93
C ILE A 434 5.86 -23.52 -13.70
N ILE A 435 4.80 -24.30 -13.93
CA ILE A 435 3.41 -23.91 -13.69
C ILE A 435 2.85 -24.78 -12.57
N THR A 436 2.28 -24.16 -11.54
CA THR A 436 1.68 -24.88 -10.41
C THR A 436 0.35 -24.27 -10.00
N THR A 437 -0.49 -25.08 -9.35
CA THR A 437 -1.70 -24.60 -8.66
C THR A 437 -1.39 -23.97 -7.29
N SER A 438 -0.24 -24.31 -6.68
CA SER A 438 0.22 -23.74 -5.41
C SER A 438 1.15 -22.53 -5.62
N ASP A 439 1.84 -22.12 -4.55
CA ASP A 439 2.85 -21.07 -4.59
C ASP A 439 4.28 -21.66 -4.60
N PHE A 440 5.30 -20.81 -4.70
CA PHE A 440 6.72 -21.17 -4.61
C PHE A 440 7.29 -20.79 -3.24
N SER A 441 8.32 -21.50 -2.77
CA SER A 441 9.07 -21.06 -1.59
C SER A 441 10.03 -19.91 -1.96
N SER A 442 10.46 -19.13 -0.97
CA SER A 442 11.49 -18.09 -1.17
C SER A 442 12.78 -18.68 -1.75
N GLY A 443 13.19 -19.86 -1.28
CA GLY A 443 14.32 -20.59 -1.84
C GLY A 443 14.11 -21.04 -3.30
N ALA A 444 12.89 -21.34 -3.72
CA ALA A 444 12.60 -21.70 -5.11
C ALA A 444 12.71 -20.48 -6.04
N ARG A 445 12.22 -19.32 -5.60
CA ARG A 445 12.36 -18.05 -6.32
C ARG A 445 13.84 -17.65 -6.49
N GLN A 446 14.62 -17.70 -5.40
CA GLN A 446 16.06 -17.41 -5.45
C GLN A 446 16.82 -18.39 -6.36
N GLU A 447 16.48 -19.67 -6.32
CA GLU A 447 17.09 -20.66 -7.22
C GLU A 447 16.73 -20.36 -8.67
N ALA A 448 15.48 -20.00 -8.97
CA ALA A 448 14.99 -19.71 -10.33
C ALA A 448 15.76 -18.56 -11.00
N GLU A 449 16.03 -17.49 -10.24
CA GLU A 449 16.67 -16.25 -10.67
C GLU A 449 18.20 -16.24 -10.54
N ARG A 450 18.83 -17.38 -10.25
CA ARG A 450 20.28 -17.46 -10.01
C ARG A 450 21.08 -16.88 -11.20
N PRO A 451 21.95 -15.85 -11.00
CA PRO A 451 22.59 -15.11 -12.09
C PRO A 451 23.42 -15.96 -13.06
N ASP A 452 24.14 -16.96 -12.54
CA ASP A 452 25.06 -17.81 -13.32
C ASP A 452 24.38 -19.04 -13.93
N ALA A 453 23.06 -19.06 -14.03
CA ALA A 453 22.30 -20.25 -14.42
C ALA A 453 21.13 -19.93 -15.35
N THR A 454 20.81 -20.86 -16.26
CA THR A 454 19.74 -20.70 -17.26
C THR A 454 18.39 -20.36 -16.63
N PRO A 455 17.79 -19.19 -16.89
CA PRO A 455 16.58 -18.77 -16.18
C PRO A 455 15.43 -19.78 -16.25
N VAL A 456 14.71 -19.90 -15.13
CA VAL A 456 13.49 -20.71 -15.03
C VAL A 456 12.36 -19.77 -14.63
N GLY A 457 11.37 -19.57 -15.51
CA GLY A 457 10.16 -18.83 -15.19
C GLY A 457 9.31 -19.59 -14.18
N LEU A 458 8.62 -18.86 -13.30
CA LEU A 458 7.71 -19.42 -12.31
C LEU A 458 6.32 -18.83 -12.53
N MET A 459 5.30 -19.69 -12.55
CA MET A 459 3.89 -19.34 -12.65
C MET A 459 3.11 -20.01 -11.53
N ASP A 460 2.69 -19.23 -10.54
CA ASP A 460 1.91 -19.72 -9.40
C ASP A 460 0.41 -19.83 -9.73
N GLY A 461 -0.36 -20.41 -8.80
CA GLY A 461 -1.79 -20.62 -8.98
C GLY A 461 -2.59 -19.33 -9.21
N THR A 462 -2.17 -18.23 -8.59
CA THR A 462 -2.84 -16.92 -8.75
C THR A 462 -2.58 -16.36 -10.15
N GLN A 463 -1.33 -16.43 -10.60
CA GLN A 463 -0.93 -16.02 -11.95
C GLN A 463 -1.58 -16.90 -13.03
N LEU A 464 -1.67 -18.21 -12.79
CA LEU A 464 -2.34 -19.15 -13.68
C LEU A 464 -3.82 -18.80 -13.86
N VAL A 465 -4.57 -18.62 -12.77
CA VAL A 465 -5.98 -18.22 -12.80
C VAL A 465 -6.16 -16.90 -13.53
N LYS A 466 -5.28 -15.94 -13.26
CA LYS A 466 -5.30 -14.65 -13.96
C LYS A 466 -5.21 -14.84 -15.48
N LEU A 467 -4.26 -15.64 -15.96
CA LEU A 467 -4.07 -15.88 -17.39
C LEU A 467 -5.23 -16.68 -18.00
N LEU A 468 -5.76 -17.69 -17.30
CA LEU A 468 -6.96 -18.41 -17.75
C LEU A 468 -8.14 -17.45 -17.96
N VAL A 469 -8.35 -16.51 -17.02
CA VAL A 469 -9.37 -15.47 -17.17
C VAL A 469 -9.04 -14.53 -18.34
N GLU A 470 -7.79 -14.08 -18.48
CA GLU A 470 -7.34 -13.20 -19.56
C GLU A 470 -7.70 -13.78 -20.94
N TYR A 471 -7.38 -15.05 -21.17
CA TYR A 471 -7.62 -15.78 -22.42
C TYR A 471 -9.01 -16.42 -22.54
N GLY A 472 -9.92 -16.21 -21.57
CA GLY A 472 -11.28 -16.76 -21.61
C GLY A 472 -11.33 -18.30 -21.53
N ILE A 473 -10.38 -18.91 -20.84
CA ILE A 473 -10.27 -20.36 -20.67
C ILE A 473 -10.91 -20.74 -19.33
N GLY A 474 -12.01 -21.49 -19.38
CA GLY A 474 -12.73 -21.93 -18.18
C GLY A 474 -13.62 -20.86 -17.55
N VAL A 475 -13.70 -19.67 -18.14
CA VAL A 475 -14.61 -18.59 -17.76
C VAL A 475 -15.19 -17.91 -18.98
N GLU A 476 -16.40 -17.37 -18.84
CA GLU A 476 -17.03 -16.51 -19.83
C GLU A 476 -17.01 -15.06 -19.34
N LYS A 477 -16.83 -14.10 -20.25
CA LYS A 477 -16.83 -12.66 -19.95
C LYS A 477 -18.05 -12.01 -20.61
N ASP A 478 -18.85 -11.34 -19.81
CA ASP A 478 -19.93 -10.48 -20.29
C ASP A 478 -19.46 -9.01 -20.34
N GLU A 479 -19.59 -8.37 -21.51
CA GLU A 479 -19.34 -6.94 -21.65
C GLU A 479 -20.64 -6.15 -21.42
N LEU A 480 -20.65 -5.31 -20.38
CA LEU A 480 -21.76 -4.39 -20.08
C LEU A 480 -21.43 -2.98 -20.59
N SER A 481 -22.23 -2.47 -21.53
CA SER A 481 -22.10 -1.12 -22.07
C SER A 481 -23.09 -0.15 -21.43
N LEU A 482 -22.61 1.00 -20.96
CA LEU A 482 -23.45 2.07 -20.41
C LEU A 482 -23.41 3.28 -21.34
N LEU A 483 -24.56 3.58 -21.96
CA LEU A 483 -24.70 4.76 -22.82
C LEU A 483 -24.98 6.00 -21.96
N ARG A 484 -24.30 7.12 -22.26
CA ARG A 484 -24.59 8.43 -21.68
C ARG A 484 -24.94 9.41 -22.79
N LEU A 485 -25.85 10.32 -22.50
CA LEU A 485 -26.12 11.46 -23.39
C LEU A 485 -24.92 12.41 -23.34
N GLY A 486 -24.43 12.79 -24.52
CA GLY A 486 -23.35 13.76 -24.71
C GLY A 486 -23.87 15.17 -24.86
#